data_AF-K7YL86-F1
#
_entry.id   AF-K7YL86-F1
#
_cell.length_a   1.000
_cell.length_b   1.000
_cell.length_c   1.000
_cell.angle_alpha   90.00
_cell.angle_beta   90.00
_cell.angle_gamma   90.00
#
_symmetry.space_group_name_H-M   'P 1'
#
loop_
_entity.id
_entity.type
_entity.pdbx_description
1 polymer ?
#
loop_
_entity_poly.entity_id
_entity_poly.type
_entity_poly.pdbx_seq_one_letter_code
_entity_poly.pdbx_strand_id
1 'polypeptide(L)'
;MIKPANIAMYAVALTGLTLGLIANPFGSKKHKMDPAEIEALHEKAQVYFEAGNYEGALDMSRKIPSHVPKYSDIRELRRKSENALREYKRKIESGEAEPRTVDRLPAALRDSYFDAKLEFSRGQCQEAFAAMSPVAKYLKNKQDDEIFKACLLTQRKTK
;
A
#
# COMPACT_ATOMS: atom_id res chain seq x y z
N MET A 1 71.60 -4.05 16.21
CA MET A 1 70.83 -5.16 15.62
C MET A 1 69.41 -4.69 15.40
N ILE A 2 69.05 -4.40 14.15
CA ILE A 2 67.72 -3.92 13.75
C ILE A 2 67.10 -5.04 12.91
N LYS A 3 65.95 -5.56 13.32
CA LYS A 3 65.19 -6.57 12.56
C LYS A 3 64.40 -5.86 11.45
N PRO A 4 64.39 -6.38 10.20
CA PRO A 4 63.54 -5.81 9.16
C PRO A 4 62.10 -6.30 9.30
N ALA A 5 61.18 -5.35 9.18
CA ALA A 5 59.75 -5.54 9.14
C ALA A 5 59.26 -5.76 7.69
N ASN A 6 58.15 -6.50 7.59
CA ASN A 6 57.08 -6.32 6.58
C ASN A 6 57.46 -6.35 5.08
N ILE A 7 57.55 -7.57 4.52
CA ILE A 7 57.26 -7.81 3.10
C ILE A 7 56.47 -9.13 2.99
N ALA A 8 55.23 -9.15 3.49
CA ALA A 8 54.33 -10.30 3.30
C ALA A 8 52.84 -9.90 3.28
N MET A 9 52.53 -8.66 2.88
CA MET A 9 51.16 -8.14 2.88
C MET A 9 50.78 -7.48 1.56
N TYR A 10 51.27 -7.97 0.41
CA TYR A 10 50.86 -7.41 -0.90
C TYR A 10 50.79 -8.42 -2.06
N ALA A 11 50.71 -9.73 -1.80
CA ALA A 11 50.67 -10.74 -2.88
C ALA A 11 49.44 -11.67 -2.86
N VAL A 12 48.42 -11.40 -2.05
CA VAL A 12 47.16 -12.18 -2.04
C VAL A 12 45.93 -11.34 -2.44
N ALA A 13 46.09 -10.03 -2.65
CA ALA A 13 44.98 -9.15 -3.01
C ALA A 13 44.68 -9.04 -4.53
N LEU A 14 45.55 -9.57 -5.41
CA LEU A 14 45.40 -9.37 -6.86
C LEU A 14 44.96 -10.61 -7.67
N THR A 15 44.90 -11.81 -7.09
CA THR A 15 44.46 -13.03 -7.80
C THR A 15 42.98 -13.39 -7.55
N GLY A 16 42.27 -12.61 -6.73
CA GLY A 16 40.81 -12.73 -6.56
C GLY A 16 39.97 -11.84 -7.48
N LEU A 17 40.61 -10.99 -8.30
CA LEU A 17 39.95 -9.91 -9.04
C LEU A 17 39.70 -10.20 -10.52
N THR A 18 40.08 -11.38 -11.03
CA THR A 18 39.93 -11.73 -12.45
C THR A 18 38.99 -12.90 -12.75
N LEU A 19 38.39 -13.54 -11.73
CA LEU A 19 37.36 -14.58 -11.92
C LEU A 19 35.99 -14.25 -11.27
N GLY A 20 35.85 -13.08 -10.66
CA GLY A 20 34.58 -12.61 -10.06
C GLY A 20 33.68 -11.77 -10.99
N LEU A 21 34.09 -11.52 -12.24
CA LEU A 21 33.43 -10.55 -13.13
C LEU A 21 32.43 -11.15 -14.14
N ILE A 22 32.09 -12.45 -14.06
CA ILE A 22 31.12 -13.08 -15.00
C ILE A 22 29.84 -13.62 -14.33
N ALA A 23 29.69 -13.50 -13.02
CA ALA A 23 28.40 -13.78 -12.38
C ALA A 23 28.07 -12.65 -11.42
N ASN A 24 27.32 -11.66 -11.90
CA ASN A 24 26.63 -10.72 -11.03
C ASN A 24 25.66 -11.53 -10.15
N PRO A 25 25.95 -11.81 -8.86
CA PRO A 25 25.07 -12.59 -8.00
C PRO A 25 23.88 -11.75 -7.50
N PHE A 26 23.89 -10.45 -7.82
CA PHE A 26 22.84 -9.48 -7.51
C PHE A 26 21.94 -9.20 -8.71
N GLY A 27 21.78 -10.16 -9.62
CA GLY A 27 20.57 -10.22 -10.43
C GLY A 27 19.38 -10.40 -9.50
N SER A 28 18.89 -9.30 -8.91
CA SER A 28 17.70 -9.30 -8.09
C SER A 28 16.63 -9.96 -8.93
N LYS A 29 16.19 -11.16 -8.53
CA LYS A 29 15.02 -11.80 -9.12
C LYS A 29 13.94 -10.73 -9.11
N LYS A 30 13.59 -10.20 -10.28
CA LYS A 30 12.48 -9.26 -10.41
C LYS A 30 11.32 -9.97 -9.73
N HIS A 31 10.87 -9.47 -8.58
CA HIS A 31 9.77 -10.06 -7.85
C HIS A 31 8.57 -10.00 -8.81
N LYS A 32 8.24 -11.16 -9.39
CA LYS A 32 7.12 -11.28 -10.30
C LYS A 32 5.89 -11.36 -9.41
N MET A 33 5.25 -10.21 -9.22
CA MET A 33 3.94 -10.13 -8.60
C MET A 33 2.90 -10.68 -9.59
N ASP A 34 1.91 -11.40 -9.09
CA ASP A 34 0.81 -11.93 -9.91
C ASP A 34 0.08 -10.76 -10.59
N PRO A 35 -0.19 -10.79 -11.91
CA PRO A 35 -1.01 -9.78 -12.56
C PRO A 35 -2.34 -9.47 -11.85
N ALA A 36 -2.99 -10.46 -11.26
CA ALA A 36 -4.23 -10.28 -10.50
C ALA A 36 -3.99 -9.54 -9.18
N GLU A 37 -2.87 -9.81 -8.51
CA GLU A 37 -2.46 -9.08 -7.30
C GLU A 37 -2.13 -7.62 -7.63
N ILE A 38 -1.44 -7.36 -8.74
CA ILE A 38 -1.15 -5.98 -9.18
C ILE A 38 -2.45 -5.24 -9.52
N GLU A 39 -3.40 -5.90 -10.18
CA GLU A 39 -4.72 -5.34 -10.49
C GLU A 39 -5.49 -4.97 -9.23
N ALA A 40 -5.56 -5.87 -8.26
CA ALA A 40 -6.21 -5.62 -6.99
C ALA A 40 -5.57 -4.46 -6.21
N LEU A 41 -4.23 -4.37 -6.21
CA LEU A 41 -3.51 -3.26 -5.59
C LEU A 41 -3.77 -1.93 -6.31
N HIS A 42 -3.85 -1.96 -7.64
CA HIS A 42 -4.10 -0.76 -8.45
C HIS A 42 -5.50 -0.21 -8.19
N GLU A 43 -6.50 -1.08 -8.22
CA GLU A 43 -7.89 -0.72 -7.93
C GLU A 43 -8.03 -0.19 -6.51
N LYS A 44 -7.47 -0.88 -5.51
CA LYS A 44 -7.48 -0.39 -4.12
C LYS A 44 -6.85 1.00 -4.02
N ALA A 45 -5.71 1.22 -4.67
CA ALA A 45 -5.04 2.52 -4.64
C ALA A 45 -5.92 3.64 -5.24
N GLN A 46 -6.61 3.38 -6.35
CA GLN A 46 -7.51 4.34 -6.98
C GLN A 46 -8.72 4.63 -6.09
N VAL A 47 -9.41 3.59 -5.63
CA VAL A 47 -10.59 3.74 -4.77
C VAL A 47 -10.24 4.45 -3.46
N TYR A 48 -9.09 4.13 -2.87
CA TYR A 48 -8.61 4.80 -1.67
C TYR A 48 -8.33 6.27 -1.93
N PHE A 49 -7.74 6.61 -3.08
CA PHE A 49 -7.49 8.01 -3.45
C PHE A 49 -8.80 8.79 -3.59
N GLU A 50 -9.77 8.23 -4.31
CA GLU A 50 -11.09 8.84 -4.52
C GLU A 50 -11.89 8.98 -3.22
N ALA A 51 -11.78 8.01 -2.31
CA ALA A 51 -12.40 8.07 -0.99
C ALA A 51 -11.63 8.97 0.02
N GLY A 52 -10.54 9.59 -0.41
CA GLY A 52 -9.70 10.47 0.41
C GLY A 52 -8.83 9.74 1.43
N ASN A 53 -8.64 8.42 1.33
CA ASN A 53 -7.60 7.69 2.07
C ASN A 53 -6.25 7.85 1.37
N TYR A 54 -5.73 9.08 1.29
CA TYR A 54 -4.52 9.38 0.51
C TYR A 54 -3.29 8.61 1.02
N GLU A 55 -3.21 8.32 2.32
CA GLU A 55 -2.12 7.53 2.89
C GLU A 55 -2.21 6.06 2.50
N GLY A 56 -3.40 5.44 2.59
CA GLY A 56 -3.59 4.07 2.10
C GLY A 56 -3.39 3.96 0.59
N ALA A 57 -3.86 4.94 -0.18
CA ALA A 57 -3.66 4.99 -1.64
C ALA A 57 -2.17 5.01 -1.99
N LEU A 58 -1.39 5.77 -1.23
CA LEU A 58 0.06 5.81 -1.37
C LEU A 58 0.73 4.48 -0.98
N ASP A 59 0.27 3.82 0.07
CA ASP A 59 0.78 2.50 0.48
C ASP A 59 0.52 1.43 -0.59
N MET A 60 -0.72 1.30 -1.06
CA MET A 60 -1.08 0.33 -2.10
C MET A 60 -0.34 0.60 -3.40
N SER A 61 -0.30 1.87 -3.83
CA SER A 61 0.39 2.23 -5.07
C SER A 61 1.90 1.98 -5.01
N ARG A 62 2.55 2.05 -3.83
CA ARG A 62 4.00 1.77 -3.66
C ARG A 62 4.34 0.29 -3.82
N LYS A 63 3.40 -0.62 -3.57
CA LYS A 63 3.60 -2.07 -3.74
C LYS A 63 3.67 -2.50 -5.21
N ILE A 64 3.08 -1.71 -6.10
CA ILE A 64 3.03 -1.99 -7.54
C ILE A 64 4.36 -1.63 -8.22
N PRO A 65 5.02 -2.52 -8.96
CA PRO A 65 6.25 -2.17 -9.65
C PRO A 65 6.00 -1.17 -10.81
N SER A 66 6.66 -0.01 -10.79
CA SER A 66 6.46 1.07 -11.79
C SER A 66 6.95 0.76 -13.21
N HIS A 67 7.44 -0.45 -13.45
CA HIS A 67 7.95 -0.90 -14.75
C HIS A 67 6.97 -1.81 -15.48
N VAL A 68 5.80 -2.10 -14.88
CA VAL A 68 4.73 -2.86 -15.52
C VAL A 68 3.97 -1.93 -16.47
N PRO A 69 4.01 -2.14 -17.80
CA PRO A 69 3.45 -1.19 -18.76
C PRO A 69 1.94 -0.94 -18.59
N LYS A 70 1.17 -1.98 -18.21
CA LYS A 70 -0.29 -1.88 -17.93
C LYS A 70 -0.61 -0.84 -16.85
N TYR A 71 0.29 -0.63 -15.89
CA TYR A 71 0.10 0.26 -14.74
C TYR A 71 1.12 1.40 -14.75
N SER A 72 1.39 1.95 -15.93
CA SER A 72 2.34 3.06 -16.10
C SER A 72 1.87 4.36 -15.42
N ASP A 73 0.56 4.51 -15.23
CA ASP A 73 -0.10 5.58 -14.48
C ASP A 73 0.22 5.57 -12.98
N ILE A 74 0.78 4.47 -12.43
CA ILE A 74 0.98 4.33 -11.00
C ILE A 74 1.92 5.38 -10.41
N ARG A 75 2.89 5.87 -11.19
CA ARG A 75 3.78 6.96 -10.77
C ARG A 75 3.00 8.26 -10.58
N GLU A 76 2.03 8.51 -11.46
CA GLU A 76 1.16 9.67 -11.36
C GLU A 76 0.24 9.56 -10.16
N LEU A 77 -0.37 8.39 -9.92
CA LEU A 77 -1.22 8.15 -8.76
C LEU A 77 -0.46 8.39 -7.45
N ARG A 78 0.78 7.89 -7.32
CA ARG A 78 1.63 8.17 -6.15
C ARG A 78 1.83 9.67 -5.92
N ARG A 79 2.18 10.41 -6.98
CA ARG A 79 2.41 11.86 -6.91
C ARG A 79 1.12 12.60 -6.50
N LYS A 80 -0.03 12.20 -7.06
CA LYS A 80 -1.33 12.76 -6.70
C LYS A 80 -1.66 12.48 -5.23
N SER A 81 -1.49 11.25 -4.77
CA SER A 81 -1.71 10.86 -3.38
C SER A 81 -0.79 11.61 -2.41
N GLU A 82 0.50 11.77 -2.73
CA GLU A 82 1.45 12.52 -1.91
C GLU A 82 1.07 14.01 -1.79
N ASN A 83 0.67 14.63 -2.90
CA ASN A 83 0.23 16.02 -2.92
C ASN A 83 -1.07 16.22 -2.14
N ALA A 84 -2.07 15.36 -2.39
CA ALA A 84 -3.35 15.41 -1.70
C ALA A 84 -3.20 15.17 -0.19
N LEU A 85 -2.34 14.23 0.22
CA LEU A 85 -2.05 13.99 1.63
C LEU A 85 -1.38 15.19 2.29
N ARG A 86 -0.41 15.83 1.60
CA ARG A 86 0.26 17.04 2.11
C ARG A 86 -0.71 18.20 2.26
N GLU A 87 -1.54 18.44 1.26
CA GLU A 87 -2.56 19.49 1.30
C GLU A 87 -3.58 19.22 2.40
N TYR A 88 -4.05 17.98 2.52
CA TYR A 88 -4.98 17.58 3.57
C TYR A 88 -4.41 17.84 4.96
N LYS A 89 -3.17 17.38 5.23
CA LYS A 89 -2.48 17.63 6.51
C LYS A 89 -2.35 19.13 6.80
N ARG A 90 -1.95 19.93 5.80
CA ARG A 90 -1.88 21.39 5.94
C ARG A 90 -3.22 22.00 6.34
N LYS A 91 -4.33 21.55 5.73
CA LYS A 91 -5.67 22.04 6.05
C LYS A 91 -6.08 21.68 7.48
N ILE A 92 -5.73 20.49 7.95
CA ILE A 92 -5.93 20.10 9.36
C ILE A 92 -5.11 20.99 10.30
N GLU A 93 -3.83 21.19 10.00
CA GLU A 93 -2.91 21.99 10.84
C GLU A 93 -3.29 23.48 10.91
N SER A 94 -3.82 24.03 9.82
CA SER A 94 -4.29 25.42 9.73
C SER A 94 -5.71 25.63 10.27
N GLY A 95 -6.43 24.56 10.61
CA GLY A 95 -7.84 24.63 11.02
C GLY A 95 -8.82 24.88 9.87
N GLU A 96 -8.38 24.83 8.62
CA GLU A 96 -9.25 24.91 7.43
C GLU A 96 -10.10 23.63 7.24
N ALA A 97 -9.72 22.53 7.89
CA ALA A 97 -10.48 21.28 7.89
C ALA A 97 -10.34 20.53 9.22
N GLU A 98 -11.35 19.73 9.54
CA GLU A 98 -11.35 18.82 10.68
C GLU A 98 -11.07 17.38 10.22
N PRO A 99 -10.26 16.59 10.95
CA PRO A 99 -10.00 15.22 10.55
C PRO A 99 -11.28 14.40 10.70
N ARG A 100 -11.54 13.48 9.76
CA ARG A 100 -12.69 12.58 9.84
C ARG A 100 -12.49 11.61 11.00
N THR A 101 -13.57 11.03 11.50
CA THR A 101 -13.49 10.00 12.56
C THR A 101 -12.57 8.83 12.13
N VAL A 102 -12.66 8.42 10.86
CA VAL A 102 -11.82 7.35 10.30
C VAL A 102 -10.33 7.71 10.25
N ASP A 103 -9.99 9.00 10.11
CA ASP A 103 -8.58 9.43 10.04
C ASP A 103 -7.87 9.36 11.39
N ARG A 104 -8.63 9.24 12.49
CA ARG A 104 -8.11 9.05 13.85
C ARG A 104 -7.83 7.57 14.17
N LEU A 105 -8.19 6.66 13.26
CA LEU A 105 -7.95 5.23 13.45
C LEU A 105 -6.49 4.88 13.13
N PRO A 106 -5.93 3.84 13.77
CA PRO A 106 -4.71 3.20 13.29
C PRO A 106 -4.79 2.83 11.81
N ALA A 107 -3.67 2.93 11.09
CA ALA A 107 -3.62 2.75 9.63
C ALA A 107 -4.31 1.45 9.16
N ALA A 108 -4.06 0.33 9.83
CA ALA A 108 -4.70 -0.95 9.50
C ALA A 108 -6.23 -0.92 9.65
N LEU A 109 -6.75 -0.29 10.70
CA LEU A 109 -8.20 -0.16 10.92
C LEU A 109 -8.84 0.85 9.95
N ARG A 110 -8.12 1.92 9.63
CA ARG A 110 -8.54 2.85 8.59
C ARG A 110 -8.62 2.14 7.23
N ASP A 111 -7.61 1.37 6.87
CA ASP A 111 -7.60 0.63 5.60
C ASP A 111 -8.72 -0.42 5.58
N SER A 112 -8.93 -1.18 6.66
CA SER A 112 -10.10 -2.08 6.82
C SER A 112 -11.44 -1.37 6.55
N TYR A 113 -11.60 -0.13 7.01
CA TYR A 113 -12.81 0.66 6.75
C TYR A 113 -13.02 0.92 5.24
N PHE A 114 -11.96 1.31 4.53
CA PHE A 114 -12.05 1.59 3.10
C PHE A 114 -12.18 0.31 2.27
N ASP A 115 -11.52 -0.78 2.67
CA ASP A 115 -11.72 -2.11 2.10
C ASP A 115 -13.19 -2.53 2.22
N ALA A 116 -13.81 -2.36 3.39
CA ALA A 116 -15.22 -2.69 3.57
C ALA A 116 -16.14 -1.90 2.63
N LYS A 117 -15.83 -0.61 2.38
CA LYS A 117 -16.59 0.22 1.42
C LYS A 117 -16.38 -0.22 -0.02
N LEU A 118 -15.17 -0.64 -0.39
CA LEU A 118 -14.86 -1.20 -1.70
C LEU A 118 -15.60 -2.53 -1.92
N GLU A 119 -15.52 -3.48 -0.99
CA GLU A 119 -16.22 -4.76 -1.17
C GLU A 119 -17.74 -4.58 -1.17
N PHE A 120 -18.25 -3.64 -0.37
CA PHE A 120 -19.65 -3.26 -0.42
C PHE A 120 -20.08 -2.70 -1.79
N SER A 121 -19.26 -1.84 -2.43
CA SER A 121 -19.57 -1.29 -3.75
C SER A 121 -19.57 -2.35 -4.85
N ARG A 122 -18.82 -3.44 -4.66
CA ARG A 122 -18.82 -4.63 -5.51
C ARG A 122 -19.97 -5.60 -5.23
N GLY A 123 -20.82 -5.32 -4.24
CA GLY A 123 -21.90 -6.22 -3.79
C GLY A 123 -21.41 -7.43 -3.00
N GLN A 124 -20.13 -7.46 -2.62
CA GLN A 124 -19.48 -8.52 -1.86
C GLN A 124 -19.75 -8.32 -0.37
N CYS A 125 -21.00 -8.60 0.03
CA CYS A 125 -21.47 -8.30 1.37
C CYS A 125 -20.71 -9.05 2.46
N GLN A 126 -20.32 -10.30 2.23
CA GLN A 126 -19.61 -11.11 3.23
C GLN A 126 -18.22 -10.52 3.51
N GLU A 127 -17.51 -10.14 2.46
CA GLU A 127 -16.19 -9.53 2.48
C GLU A 127 -16.26 -8.12 3.10
N ALA A 128 -17.30 -7.35 2.75
CA ALA A 128 -17.57 -6.06 3.36
C ALA A 128 -17.75 -6.15 4.89
N PHE A 129 -18.53 -7.14 5.37
CA PHE A 129 -18.67 -7.36 6.83
C PHE A 129 -17.37 -7.81 7.48
N ALA A 130 -16.64 -8.71 6.84
CA ALA A 130 -15.37 -9.20 7.36
C ALA A 130 -14.36 -8.05 7.53
N ALA A 131 -14.29 -7.15 6.53
CA ALA A 131 -13.44 -5.97 6.58
C ALA A 131 -13.92 -4.91 7.60
N MET A 132 -15.24 -4.75 7.79
CA MET A 132 -15.77 -3.75 8.73
C MET A 132 -15.74 -4.19 10.20
N SER A 133 -15.85 -5.50 10.47
CA SER A 133 -15.86 -6.09 11.83
C SER A 133 -14.79 -5.53 12.79
N PRO A 134 -13.50 -5.41 12.41
CA PRO A 134 -12.48 -4.84 13.31
C PRO A 134 -12.66 -3.33 13.57
N VAL A 135 -13.39 -2.61 12.71
CA VAL A 135 -13.61 -1.16 12.78
C VAL A 135 -14.87 -0.81 13.58
N ALA A 136 -15.88 -1.68 13.56
CA ALA A 136 -17.19 -1.49 14.17
C ALA A 136 -17.16 -0.87 15.57
N LYS A 137 -16.29 -1.43 16.43
CA LYS A 137 -16.13 -1.03 17.84
C LYS A 137 -15.68 0.44 17.99
N TYR A 138 -14.91 0.95 17.04
CA TYR A 138 -14.37 2.31 17.07
C TYR A 138 -15.35 3.33 16.48
N LEU A 139 -16.19 2.91 15.54
CA LEU A 139 -17.20 3.75 14.90
C LEU A 139 -18.58 3.62 15.55
N LYS A 140 -18.65 3.02 16.75
CA LYS A 140 -19.88 2.78 17.52
C LYS A 140 -20.95 2.06 16.67
N ASN A 141 -20.53 1.09 15.87
CA ASN A 141 -21.35 0.23 15.00
C ASN A 141 -22.21 0.95 13.93
N LYS A 142 -22.13 2.28 13.77
CA LYS A 142 -22.99 3.01 12.83
C LYS A 142 -22.78 2.59 11.37
N GLN A 143 -21.53 2.33 11.00
CA GLN A 143 -21.15 2.02 9.61
C GLN A 143 -21.42 0.55 9.26
N ASP A 144 -21.22 -0.36 10.22
CA ASP A 144 -21.64 -1.77 10.13
C ASP A 144 -23.15 -1.88 9.91
N ASP A 145 -23.95 -1.14 10.66
CA ASP A 145 -25.41 -1.15 10.54
C ASP A 145 -25.87 -0.66 9.15
N GLU A 146 -25.19 0.33 8.57
CA GLU A 146 -25.48 0.84 7.23
C GLU A 146 -25.18 -0.22 6.16
N ILE A 147 -24.00 -0.84 6.21
CA ILE A 147 -23.63 -1.94 5.30
C ILE A 147 -24.61 -3.12 5.49
N PHE A 148 -24.96 -3.45 6.74
CA PHE A 148 -25.86 -4.55 7.08
C PHE A 148 -27.25 -4.37 6.49
N LYS A 149 -27.87 -3.21 6.74
CA LYS A 149 -29.20 -2.89 6.22
C LYS A 149 -29.21 -2.92 4.69
N ALA A 150 -28.21 -2.31 4.05
CA ALA A 150 -28.14 -2.26 2.60
C ALA A 150 -27.95 -3.66 1.99
N CYS A 151 -27.05 -4.48 2.53
CA CYS A 151 -26.83 -5.85 2.09
C CYS A 151 -28.06 -6.75 2.22
N LEU A 152 -28.79 -6.66 3.34
CA LEU A 152 -30.06 -7.39 3.51
C LEU A 152 -31.12 -6.97 2.49
N LEU A 153 -31.21 -5.69 2.17
CA LEU A 153 -32.18 -5.17 1.20
C LEU A 153 -31.84 -5.63 -0.22
N THR A 154 -30.55 -5.67 -0.59
CA THR A 154 -30.11 -6.15 -1.91
C THR A 154 -30.40 -7.64 -2.09
N GLN A 155 -30.19 -8.47 -1.07
CA GLN A 155 -30.51 -9.91 -1.11
C GLN A 155 -32.01 -10.23 -1.21
N ARG A 156 -32.88 -9.32 -0.73
CA ARG A 156 -34.33 -9.48 -0.83
C ARG A 156 -34.89 -9.10 -2.20
N LYS A 157 -34.17 -8.30 -2.98
CA LYS A 157 -34.60 -7.87 -4.33
C LYS A 157 -34.21 -8.85 -5.44
N THR A 158 -33.29 -9.76 -5.15
CA THR A 158 -32.80 -10.79 -6.09
C THR A 158 -33.49 -12.15 -5.91
N LYS A 159 -34.50 -12.23 -5.03
CA LYS A 159 -35.43 -13.36 -4.89
C LYS A 159 -36.78 -12.99 -5.47
#